data_AF-A0A382PM28-F1
#
_entry.id   AF-A0A382PM28-F1
#
_cell.length_a   1.000
_cell.length_b   1.000
_cell.length_c   1.000
_cell.angle_alpha   90.00
_cell.angle_beta   90.00
_cell.angle_gamma   90.00
#
_symmetry.space_group_name_H-M   'P 1'
#
loop_
_entity.id
_entity.type
_entity.pdbx_description
1 polymer ?
#
loop_
_entity_poly.entity_id
_entity_poly.type
_entity_poly.pdbx_seq_one_letter_code
_entity_poly.pdbx_strand_id
1 'polypeptide(L)'
;LGALCYWRQNPDYIDEAIYAWPPGDEIQLGFEVMMRTLQGQGPKIQSILVGPATKGFDEIAAVLDEDCDRNSTGWDNPGLENWAPSSYVDAFFERPADPTKYDISSH
;
A
#
# COMPACT_ATOMS: atom_id res chain seq x y z
N LEU A 1 9.47 12.85 -2.81
CA LEU A 1 8.39 13.85 -2.81
C LEU A 1 8.67 14.89 -3.87
N GLY A 2 9.93 15.10 -4.29
CA GLY A 2 10.28 16.07 -5.32
C GLY A 2 9.53 15.92 -6.65
N ALA A 3 9.30 14.69 -7.12
CA ALA A 3 8.50 14.46 -8.33
C ALA A 3 7.02 14.89 -8.16
N LEU A 4 6.42 14.56 -7.02
CA LEU A 4 5.06 15.00 -6.67
C LEU A 4 5.00 16.51 -6.49
N CYS A 5 6.04 17.12 -5.92
CA CYS A 5 6.16 18.56 -5.80
C CYS A 5 6.22 19.26 -7.17
N TYR A 6 6.98 18.69 -8.11
CA TYR A 6 7.00 19.18 -9.49
C TYR A 6 5.60 19.13 -10.11
N TRP A 7 4.87 18.03 -9.93
CA TRP A 7 3.50 17.93 -10.41
C TRP A 7 2.56 18.92 -9.71
N ARG A 8 2.68 19.12 -8.40
CA ARG A 8 1.89 20.11 -7.63
C ARG A 8 2.03 21.54 -8.18
N GLN A 9 3.20 21.88 -8.72
CA GLN A 9 3.50 23.17 -9.35
C GLN A 9 3.16 23.22 -10.85
N ASN A 10 2.83 22.08 -11.45
CA ASN A 10 2.51 21.92 -12.88
C ASN A 10 1.31 20.96 -13.02
N PRO A 11 0.10 21.37 -12.60
CA PRO A 11 -1.06 20.47 -12.43
C PRO A 11 -1.42 19.70 -13.71
N ASP A 12 -1.22 20.29 -14.89
CA ASP A 12 -1.57 19.69 -16.18
C ASP A 12 -0.52 18.67 -16.69
N TYR A 13 0.53 18.35 -15.91
CA TYR A 13 1.63 17.50 -16.36
C TYR A 13 1.25 16.03 -16.51
N ILE A 14 0.47 15.48 -15.57
CA ILE A 14 -0.09 14.12 -15.57
C ILE A 14 -1.47 14.13 -14.91
N ASP A 15 -2.30 13.13 -15.19
CA ASP A 15 -3.63 13.00 -14.57
C ASP A 15 -3.55 12.39 -13.16
N GLU A 16 -2.68 11.39 -12.95
CA GLU A 16 -2.57 10.65 -11.69
C GLU A 16 -1.12 10.21 -11.41
N ALA A 17 -0.76 10.15 -10.13
CA ALA A 17 0.45 9.49 -9.67
C ALA A 17 0.22 7.98 -9.53
N ILE A 18 1.04 7.17 -10.19
CA ILE A 18 0.94 5.71 -10.17
C ILE A 18 2.00 5.11 -9.24
N TYR A 19 1.54 4.33 -8.27
CA TYR A 19 2.36 3.56 -7.35
C TYR A 19 2.34 2.09 -7.76
N ALA A 20 3.18 1.76 -8.74
CA ALA A 20 3.29 0.39 -9.26
C ALA A 20 3.88 -0.60 -8.24
N TRP A 21 4.72 -0.09 -7.35
CA TRP A 21 5.44 -0.88 -6.37
C TRP A 21 5.72 -0.03 -5.11
N PRO A 22 4.79 0.04 -4.15
CA PRO A 22 4.98 0.76 -2.90
C PRO A 22 5.83 -0.08 -1.93
N PRO A 23 7.11 0.27 -1.70
CA PRO A 23 8.07 -0.65 -1.05
C PRO A 23 7.72 -0.93 0.42
N GLY A 24 7.26 0.10 1.15
CA GLY A 24 6.88 -0.05 2.56
C GLY A 24 5.66 -0.95 2.73
N ASP A 25 4.65 -0.73 1.89
CA ASP A 25 3.41 -1.51 1.92
C ASP A 25 3.65 -2.95 1.42
N GLU A 26 4.56 -3.18 0.47
CA GLU A 26 4.92 -4.54 0.04
C GLU A 26 5.57 -5.35 1.16
N ILE A 27 6.52 -4.77 1.89
CA ILE A 27 7.16 -5.47 3.02
C ILE A 27 6.11 -5.80 4.09
N GLN A 28 5.18 -4.89 4.35
CA GLN A 28 4.08 -5.13 5.28
C GLN A 28 3.18 -6.28 4.79
N LEU A 29 2.76 -6.26 3.51
CA LEU A 29 1.95 -7.34 2.91
C LEU A 29 2.67 -8.69 3.02
N GLY A 30 3.96 -8.74 2.71
CA GLY A 30 4.77 -9.95 2.82
C GLY A 30 4.80 -10.49 4.26
N PHE A 31 4.96 -9.60 5.25
CA PHE A 31 4.90 -9.97 6.66
C PHE A 31 3.53 -10.51 7.06
N GLU A 32 2.44 -9.84 6.66
CA GLU A 32 1.09 -10.30 6.97
C GLU A 32 0.79 -11.65 6.35
N VAL A 33 1.15 -11.88 5.09
CA VAL A 33 0.99 -13.18 4.41
C VAL A 33 1.78 -14.28 5.13
N MET A 34 3.02 -13.98 5.55
CA MET A 34 3.83 -14.89 6.34
C MET A 34 3.12 -15.23 7.66
N MET A 35 2.66 -14.22 8.41
CA MET A 35 1.97 -14.43 9.69
C MET A 35 0.69 -15.24 9.52
N ARG A 36 -0.17 -14.91 8.54
CA ARG A 36 -1.38 -15.67 8.23
C ARG A 36 -1.06 -17.15 7.93
N THR A 37 0.03 -17.41 7.22
CA THR A 37 0.51 -18.77 6.93
C THR A 37 0.93 -19.50 8.21
N LEU A 38 1.74 -18.86 9.06
CA LEU A 38 2.21 -19.44 10.33
C LEU A 38 1.07 -19.67 11.33
N GLN A 39 0.03 -18.84 11.29
CA GLN A 39 -1.17 -18.93 12.12
C GLN A 39 -2.22 -19.93 11.56
N GLY A 40 -1.88 -20.67 10.50
CA GLY A 40 -2.74 -21.73 9.98
C GLY A 40 -3.92 -21.24 9.13
N GLN A 41 -3.93 -20.00 8.66
CA GLN A 41 -5.03 -19.48 7.83
C GLN A 41 -5.09 -20.15 6.45
N GLY A 42 -4.01 -20.81 6.01
CA GLY A 42 -3.94 -21.68 4.82
C GLY A 42 -4.09 -20.90 3.50
N PRO A 43 -2.99 -20.59 2.79
CA PRO A 43 -3.09 -19.92 1.49
C PRO A 43 -3.73 -20.85 0.46
N LYS A 44 -4.73 -20.32 -0.27
CA LYS A 44 -5.45 -21.02 -1.36
C LYS A 44 -4.64 -21.10 -2.65
N ILE A 45 -3.81 -20.09 -2.89
CA ILE A 45 -3.02 -19.95 -4.11
C ILE A 45 -1.60 -19.50 -3.78
N GLN A 46 -0.67 -19.73 -4.71
CA GLN A 46 0.76 -19.50 -4.50
C GLN A 46 1.15 -18.01 -4.58
N SER A 47 0.43 -17.20 -5.36
CA SER A 47 0.84 -15.84 -5.70
C SER A 47 -0.29 -14.85 -5.46
N ILE A 48 0.00 -13.75 -4.79
CA ILE A 48 -0.91 -12.60 -4.63
C ILE A 48 -0.40 -11.49 -5.53
N LEU A 49 -1.18 -11.14 -6.55
CA LEU A 49 -0.88 -10.03 -7.45
C LEU A 49 -1.82 -8.87 -7.08
N VAL A 50 -1.23 -7.73 -6.76
CA VAL A 50 -1.96 -6.51 -6.42
C VAL A 50 -1.74 -5.51 -7.56
N GLY A 51 -2.82 -4.87 -8.01
CA GLY A 51 -2.73 -3.81 -9.00
C GLY A 51 -1.96 -2.59 -8.46
N PRO A 52 -1.53 -1.66 -9.34
CA PRO A 52 -0.96 -0.40 -8.89
C PRO A 52 -1.99 0.39 -8.09
N ALA A 53 -1.56 1.10 -7.05
CA ALA A 53 -2.36 2.17 -6.44
C ALA A 53 -2.18 3.47 -7.24
N THR A 54 -3.18 4.35 -7.20
CA THR A 54 -3.09 5.69 -7.80
C THR A 54 -3.49 6.76 -6.78
N LYS A 55 -2.96 7.98 -6.98
CA LYS A 55 -3.43 9.18 -6.27
C LYS A 55 -3.66 10.30 -7.27
N GLY A 56 -4.77 11.01 -7.11
CA GLY A 56 -5.12 12.20 -7.88
C GLY A 56 -4.40 13.46 -7.37
N PHE A 57 -4.52 14.54 -8.12
CA PHE A 57 -3.88 15.82 -7.78
C PHE A 57 -4.32 16.36 -6.40
N ASP A 58 -5.61 16.29 -6.09
CA ASP A 58 -6.16 16.81 -4.82
C ASP A 58 -5.58 16.08 -3.61
N GLU A 59 -5.35 14.77 -3.72
CA GLU A 59 -4.72 13.97 -2.66
C GLU A 59 -3.27 14.39 -2.46
N ILE A 60 -2.53 14.67 -3.54
CA ILE A 60 -1.16 15.17 -3.45
C ILE A 60 -1.13 16.60 -2.87
N ALA A 61 -2.08 17.45 -3.25
CA ALA A 61 -2.20 18.81 -2.75
C ALA A 61 -2.54 18.87 -1.26
N ALA A 62 -3.17 17.84 -0.70
CA ALA A 62 -3.42 17.72 0.73
C ALA A 62 -2.18 17.27 1.53
N VAL A 63 -1.20 16.65 0.88
CA VAL A 63 0.02 16.12 1.52
C VAL A 63 1.22 17.07 1.35
N LEU A 64 1.26 17.82 0.25
CA LEU A 64 2.36 18.71 -0.09
C LEU A 64 1.91 20.16 -0.17
N ASP A 65 2.59 21.01 0.59
CA ASP A 65 2.48 22.47 0.50
C ASP A 65 2.97 22.99 -0.87
N GLU A 66 2.56 24.20 -1.25
CA GLU A 66 2.91 24.79 -2.55
C GLU A 66 4.40 25.13 -2.68
N ASP A 67 5.07 25.42 -1.56
CA ASP A 67 6.50 25.73 -1.45
C ASP A 67 7.36 24.48 -1.22
N CYS A 68 6.82 23.30 -1.52
CA CYS A 68 7.52 22.02 -1.40
C CYS A 68 8.90 21.98 -2.08
N ASP A 69 9.81 21.15 -1.54
CA ASP A 69 11.15 20.97 -2.10
C ASP A 69 11.15 19.94 -3.24
N ARG A 70 11.44 20.42 -4.45
CA ARG A 70 11.62 19.61 -5.65
C ARG A 70 12.81 18.65 -5.58
N ASN A 71 13.75 18.87 -4.66
CA ASN A 71 14.90 17.99 -4.43
C ASN A 71 14.64 16.94 -3.35
N SER A 72 13.44 16.92 -2.76
CA SER A 72 13.12 15.98 -1.70
C SER A 72 13.14 14.52 -2.18
N THR A 73 14.00 13.73 -1.53
CA THR A 73 14.10 12.27 -1.69
C THR A 73 13.04 11.50 -0.90
N GLY A 74 12.14 12.18 -0.18
CA GLY A 74 11.09 11.52 0.60
C GLY A 74 10.16 10.67 -0.27
N TRP A 75 9.27 9.91 0.35
CA TRP A 75 8.31 9.07 -0.36
C TRP A 75 6.95 9.17 0.30
N ASP A 76 5.91 9.34 -0.51
CA ASP A 76 4.52 9.30 -0.05
C ASP A 76 4.01 7.87 -0.26
N ASN A 77 3.71 7.16 0.83
CA ASN A 77 3.17 5.80 0.72
C ASN A 77 1.66 5.87 0.46
N PRO A 78 1.12 5.03 -0.44
CA PRO A 78 -0.33 4.90 -0.58
C PRO A 78 -0.95 4.29 0.68
N GLY A 79 -0.22 3.44 1.41
CA GLY A 79 -0.71 2.74 2.59
C GLY A 79 -1.32 1.39 2.20
N LEU A 80 -1.06 0.36 3.01
CA LEU A 80 -1.46 -1.01 2.71
C LEU A 80 -2.96 -1.15 2.41
N GLU A 81 -3.84 -0.55 3.20
CA GLU A 81 -5.29 -0.68 2.98
C GLU A 81 -5.78 -0.02 1.67
N ASN A 82 -5.06 0.97 1.16
CA ASN A 82 -5.40 1.58 -0.14
C ASN A 82 -4.87 0.75 -1.31
N TRP A 83 -3.73 0.09 -1.14
CA TRP A 83 -3.08 -0.69 -2.19
C TRP A 83 -3.53 -2.15 -2.22
N ALA A 84 -3.40 -2.86 -1.10
CA ALA A 84 -3.72 -4.27 -0.92
C ALA A 84 -4.66 -4.45 0.29
N PRO A 85 -5.92 -3.99 0.20
CA PRO A 85 -6.85 -4.02 1.33
C PRO A 85 -7.03 -5.43 1.88
N SER A 86 -7.20 -5.52 3.19
CA SER A 86 -7.44 -6.80 3.89
C SER A 86 -8.59 -7.58 3.25
N SER A 87 -9.68 -6.90 2.87
CA SER A 87 -10.83 -7.52 2.19
C SER A 87 -10.49 -8.18 0.85
N TYR A 88 -9.48 -7.68 0.13
CA TYR A 88 -8.98 -8.30 -1.10
C TYR A 88 -8.07 -9.48 -0.76
N VAL A 89 -7.10 -9.27 0.13
CA VAL A 89 -6.09 -10.26 0.53
C VAL A 89 -6.73 -11.47 1.21
N ASP A 90 -7.82 -11.29 1.95
CA ASP A 90 -8.56 -12.36 2.63
C ASP A 90 -9.09 -13.43 1.66
N ALA A 91 -9.39 -13.06 0.41
CA ALA A 91 -9.85 -14.00 -0.61
C ALA A 91 -8.81 -15.09 -0.94
N PHE A 92 -7.53 -14.85 -0.61
CA PHE A 92 -6.40 -15.73 -0.88
C PHE A 92 -6.16 -16.75 0.23
N PHE A 93 -6.94 -16.73 1.32
CA PHE A 93 -6.79 -17.64 2.46
C PHE A 93 -8.08 -18.44 2.72
N GLU A 94 -7.95 -19.66 3.26
CA GLU A 94 -9.08 -20.53 3.62
C GLU A 94 -9.83 -20.04 4.85
N ARG A 95 -9.07 -19.56 5.85
CA ARG A 95 -9.60 -19.09 7.13
C ARG A 95 -9.01 -17.72 7.45
N PRO A 96 -9.36 -16.68 6.68
CA PRO A 96 -8.78 -15.36 6.85
C PRO A 96 -9.13 -14.78 8.23
N ALA A 97 -8.12 -14.22 8.90
CA ALA A 97 -8.24 -13.50 10.15
C ALA A 97 -7.15 -12.43 10.23
N ASP A 98 -7.38 -11.38 11.03
CA ASP A 98 -6.40 -10.31 11.24
C ASP A 98 -5.11 -10.88 11.87
N PRO A 99 -3.97 -10.90 11.13
CA PRO A 99 -2.75 -11.52 11.62
C PRO A 99 -2.09 -10.75 12.77
N THR A 100 -2.48 -9.50 13.00
CA THR A 100 -1.96 -8.65 14.09
C THR A 100 -2.68 -8.88 15.41
N LYS A 101 -3.86 -9.52 15.37
CA LYS A 101 -4.69 -9.83 16.54
C LYS A 101 -4.65 -11.30 16.93
N TYR A 102 -3.64 -12.03 16.49
CA TYR A 102 -3.52 -13.46 16.76
C TYR A 102 -3.37 -13.74 18.27
N ASP A 103 -4.23 -14.62 18.77
CA ASP A 103 -4.18 -15.13 20.14
C ASP A 103 -3.65 -16.56 20.13
N ILE A 104 -2.49 -16.79 20.75
CA ILE A 104 -1.91 -18.13 20.83
C ILE A 104 -2.76 -19.10 21.66
N SER A 105 -3.64 -18.59 22.52
CA SER A 105 -4.51 -19.40 23.37
C SER A 105 -5.78 -19.89 22.68
N SER A 106 -6.06 -19.44 21.45
CA SER A 106 -7.25 -19.85 20.70
C SER A 106 -7.10 -21.16 19.90
N HIS A 107 -5.98 -21.88 20.05
CA HIS A 107 -5.66 -23.11 19.30
C HIS A 107 -5.00 -24.18 20.18
#